data_AF-A0A7C4M7X8-F1
#
_entry.id   AF-A0A7C4M7X8-F1
#
_cell.length_a   1.000
_cell.length_b   1.000
_cell.length_c   1.000
_cell.angle_alpha   90.00
_cell.angle_beta   90.00
_cell.angle_gamma   90.00
#
_symmetry.space_group_name_H-M   'P 1'
#
loop_
_entity.id
_entity.type
_entity.pdbx_description
1 polymer ?
#
loop_
_entity_poly.entity_id
_entity_poly.type
_entity_poly.pdbx_seq_one_letter_code
_entity_poly.pdbx_strand_id
1 'polypeptide(L)'
;MYKLGLGVENFRKPPVAIQVVDLINLARLAMSRTDVQTLYWTFIRNGKRMIGHLSSIPYWRGNLPIFAYTYIDQEPKGYVAYTNIGKEEVFFTNSSDDAKYVYGPVIEAENEPELITKALSRKRQLTEKPLTIKIKDLSSLMRVLVMMSDASVSPPLWHFLKDEKHILGLIVPFFDYYEANALPVFFYFESLEAPATPFIKYLASNSGEEVSYTSYVSDMKYFYGRIVTVNNMPFFETSRRKA
;
A
#
# COMPACT_ATOMS: atom_id res chain seq x y z
N MET A 1 -16.69 26.01 -30.31
CA MET A 1 -17.12 26.15 -28.89
C MET A 1 -17.21 24.77 -28.28
N TYR A 2 -16.16 24.32 -27.60
CA TYR A 2 -16.22 23.10 -26.80
C TYR A 2 -16.85 23.45 -25.44
N LYS A 3 -17.90 22.72 -25.04
CA LYS A 3 -18.48 22.82 -23.70
C LYS A 3 -17.46 22.32 -22.67
N LEU A 4 -16.68 23.23 -22.08
CA LEU A 4 -16.06 23.05 -20.77
C LEU A 4 -17.19 23.03 -19.73
N GLY A 5 -17.68 21.82 -19.42
CA GLY A 5 -18.88 21.61 -18.61
C GLY A 5 -18.77 20.47 -17.61
N LEU A 6 -17.57 20.17 -17.10
CA LEU A 6 -17.41 19.35 -15.90
C LEU A 6 -16.86 20.26 -14.81
N GLY A 7 -17.76 20.72 -13.94
CA GLY A 7 -17.44 21.60 -12.82
C GLY A 7 -16.36 20.99 -11.93
N VAL A 8 -15.43 21.84 -11.48
CA VAL A 8 -14.31 21.54 -10.57
C VAL A 8 -14.79 20.82 -9.28
N GLU A 9 -16.06 20.92 -8.93
CA GLU A 9 -16.66 20.24 -7.78
C GLU A 9 -16.59 18.71 -7.83
N ASN A 10 -16.61 18.09 -9.03
CA ASN A 10 -16.49 16.63 -9.15
C ASN A 10 -15.08 16.10 -8.80
N PHE A 11 -14.07 16.97 -8.71
CA PHE A 11 -12.69 16.63 -8.37
C PHE A 11 -12.40 16.66 -6.86
N ARG A 12 -13.33 17.11 -6.01
CA ARG A 12 -13.14 17.18 -4.55
C ARG A 12 -13.54 15.91 -3.79
N LYS A 13 -13.48 14.74 -4.45
CA LYS A 13 -13.76 13.46 -3.79
C LYS A 13 -12.57 13.10 -2.89
N PRO A 14 -12.76 12.85 -1.58
CA PRO A 14 -11.65 12.53 -0.68
C PRO A 14 -11.00 11.18 -1.05
N PRO A 15 -9.69 11.00 -0.84
CA PRO A 15 -9.04 9.71 -1.03
C PRO A 15 -9.65 8.63 -0.12
N VAL A 16 -9.35 7.37 -0.43
CA VAL A 16 -9.64 6.25 0.47
C VAL A 16 -8.56 6.21 1.53
N ALA A 17 -8.96 6.35 2.79
CA ALA A 17 -8.03 6.28 3.92
C ALA A 17 -7.75 4.83 4.32
N ILE A 18 -6.47 4.47 4.42
CA ILE A 18 -6.00 3.17 4.89
C ILE A 18 -5.03 3.42 6.04
N GLN A 19 -5.36 2.91 7.22
CA GLN A 19 -4.47 3.00 8.36
C GLN A 19 -3.49 1.82 8.31
N VAL A 20 -2.21 2.12 8.08
CA VAL A 20 -1.13 1.13 8.27
C VAL A 20 -0.80 1.04 9.75
N VAL A 21 -0.24 -0.10 10.17
CA VAL A 21 -0.02 -0.36 11.61
C VAL A 21 1.00 0.57 12.26
N ASP A 22 2.02 1.01 11.53
CA ASP A 22 3.13 1.81 12.04
C ASP A 22 3.91 2.53 10.91
N LEU A 23 4.96 3.26 11.31
CA LEU A 23 5.82 4.03 10.40
C LEU A 23 6.63 3.12 9.45
N ILE A 24 7.06 1.94 9.88
CA ILE A 24 7.88 1.05 9.03
C ILE A 24 7.03 0.45 7.90
N ASN A 25 5.76 0.11 8.18
CA ASN A 25 4.81 -0.32 7.17
C ASN A 25 4.45 0.82 6.20
N LEU A 26 4.32 2.06 6.71
CA LEU A 26 4.11 3.23 5.86
C LEU A 26 5.30 3.46 4.92
N ALA A 27 6.53 3.40 5.45
CA ALA A 27 7.74 3.60 4.68
C ALA A 27 7.95 2.50 3.63
N ARG A 28 7.72 1.24 3.99
CA ARG A 28 7.74 0.10 3.07
C ARG A 28 6.75 0.26 1.92
N LEU A 29 5.58 0.85 2.18
CA LEU A 29 4.58 1.13 1.16
C LEU A 29 5.00 2.30 0.25
N ALA A 30 5.40 3.42 0.84
CA ALA A 30 5.60 4.67 0.11
C ALA A 30 6.91 4.66 -0.70
N MET A 31 7.98 4.06 -0.17
CA MET A 31 9.32 4.06 -0.77
C MET A 31 9.64 2.78 -1.56
N SER A 32 8.63 1.99 -1.94
CA SER A 32 8.82 0.79 -2.76
C SER A 32 9.02 1.09 -4.25
N ARG A 33 8.73 2.33 -4.66
CA ARG A 33 8.75 2.79 -6.05
C ARG A 33 9.90 3.76 -6.27
N THR A 34 10.69 3.51 -7.30
CA THR A 34 11.79 4.43 -7.69
C THR A 34 11.35 5.45 -8.74
N ASP A 35 10.19 5.23 -9.36
CA ASP A 35 9.62 6.09 -10.41
C ASP A 35 8.76 7.25 -9.87
N VAL A 36 8.41 7.23 -8.58
CA VAL A 36 7.56 8.25 -7.94
C VAL A 36 8.29 8.86 -6.76
N GLN A 37 8.36 10.20 -6.73
CA GLN A 37 8.86 10.90 -5.56
C GLN A 37 7.92 10.68 -4.38
N THR A 38 8.43 10.08 -3.32
CA THR A 38 7.70 9.89 -2.07
C THR A 38 7.53 11.23 -1.37
N LEU A 39 6.31 11.57 -0.95
CA LEU A 39 6.02 12.72 -0.11
C LEU A 39 5.23 12.26 1.12
N TYR A 40 5.69 12.67 2.30
CA TYR A 40 4.94 12.50 3.54
C TYR A 40 4.31 13.80 3.99
N TRP A 41 3.10 13.70 4.50
CA TRP A 41 2.34 14.78 5.10
C TRP A 41 2.20 14.50 6.59
N THR A 42 2.55 15.46 7.44
CA THR A 42 2.33 15.38 8.88
C THR A 42 1.52 16.57 9.37
N PHE A 43 0.59 16.32 10.29
CA PHE A 43 -0.23 17.32 10.95
C PHE A 43 -0.86 16.71 12.21
N ILE A 44 -1.40 17.56 13.07
CA ILE A 44 -2.09 17.14 14.30
C ILE A 44 -3.60 17.08 14.03
N ARG A 45 -4.22 15.96 14.41
CA ARG A 45 -5.68 15.78 14.40
C ARG A 45 -6.12 15.20 15.72
N ASN A 46 -7.12 15.81 16.36
CA ASN A 46 -7.66 15.36 17.64
C ASN A 46 -6.55 15.16 18.71
N GLY A 47 -5.56 16.06 18.73
CA GLY A 47 -4.43 16.00 19.65
C GLY A 47 -3.39 14.91 19.35
N LYS A 48 -3.55 14.13 18.26
CA LYS A 48 -2.60 13.10 17.84
C LYS A 48 -1.90 13.51 16.56
N ARG A 49 -0.58 13.39 16.55
CA ARG A 49 0.22 13.61 15.35
C ARG A 49 0.10 12.40 14.43
N MET A 50 -0.14 12.64 13.15
CA MET A 50 -0.16 11.59 12.13
C MET A 50 0.81 11.90 11.02
N ILE A 51 1.21 10.86 10.32
CA ILE A 51 1.98 10.94 9.08
C ILE A 51 1.28 10.08 8.03
N GLY A 52 1.24 10.58 6.80
CA GLY A 52 0.61 9.85 5.70
C GLY A 52 1.24 10.11 4.35
N HIS A 53 0.93 9.22 3.42
CA HIS A 53 1.41 9.22 2.05
C HIS A 53 0.21 9.07 1.10
N LEU A 54 0.20 9.85 0.02
CA LEU A 54 -0.83 9.79 -1.00
C LEU A 54 -0.30 9.01 -2.21
N SER A 55 -1.03 7.97 -2.60
CA SER A 55 -0.78 7.20 -3.81
C SER A 55 -2.06 7.04 -4.63
N SER A 56 -1.94 6.41 -5.80
CA SER A 56 -3.08 6.17 -6.68
C SER A 56 -2.94 4.82 -7.36
N ILE A 57 -4.03 4.07 -7.46
CA ILE A 57 -4.07 2.77 -8.14
C ILE A 57 -5.08 2.81 -9.30
N PRO A 58 -4.79 2.17 -10.45
CA PRO A 58 -5.79 1.99 -11.50
C PRO A 58 -7.01 1.24 -10.98
N TYR A 59 -8.19 1.71 -11.35
CA TYR A 59 -9.46 1.25 -10.81
C TYR A 59 -10.60 1.39 -11.83
N TRP A 60 -11.82 0.98 -11.46
CA TRP A 60 -13.00 0.94 -12.34
C TRP A 60 -13.15 2.17 -13.24
N ARG A 61 -13.35 3.36 -12.67
CA ARG A 61 -13.53 4.60 -13.42
C ARG A 61 -12.43 5.59 -13.06
N GLY A 62 -11.27 5.42 -13.70
CA GLY A 62 -10.06 6.19 -13.47
C GLY A 62 -9.18 5.60 -12.36
N ASN A 63 -8.32 6.43 -11.79
CA ASN A 63 -7.46 6.01 -10.69
C ASN A 63 -8.13 6.29 -9.34
N LEU A 64 -7.94 5.40 -8.38
CA LEU A 64 -8.40 5.55 -7.00
C LEU A 64 -7.28 6.13 -6.12
N PRO A 65 -7.43 7.36 -5.61
CA PRO A 65 -6.48 7.92 -4.66
C PRO A 65 -6.57 7.23 -3.30
N ILE A 66 -5.42 6.85 -2.75
CA ILE A 66 -5.28 6.22 -1.45
C ILE A 66 -4.45 7.15 -0.57
N PHE A 67 -4.96 7.44 0.63
CA PHE A 67 -4.20 8.08 1.69
C PHE A 67 -3.86 7.04 2.75
N ALA A 68 -2.64 6.51 2.70
CA ALA A 68 -2.13 5.60 3.69
C ALA A 68 -1.53 6.39 4.87
N TYR A 69 -1.85 6.05 6.11
CA TYR A 69 -1.43 6.84 7.26
C TYR A 69 -1.22 6.00 8.52
N THR A 70 -0.44 6.55 9.46
CA THR A 70 -0.30 6.07 10.83
C THR A 70 -0.21 7.25 11.79
N TYR A 71 -0.44 6.99 13.07
CA TYR A 71 -0.09 7.92 14.14
C TYR A 71 1.39 7.77 14.51
N ILE A 72 2.01 8.87 14.94
CA ILE A 72 3.39 8.91 15.41
C ILE A 72 3.47 9.65 16.75
N ASP A 73 4.31 9.15 17.65
CA ASP A 73 4.53 9.74 18.98
C ASP A 73 5.84 10.53 19.06
N GLN A 74 6.63 10.52 17.99
CA GLN A 74 7.91 11.21 17.89
C GLN A 74 7.78 12.47 17.03
N GLU A 75 8.62 13.46 17.33
CA GLU A 75 8.65 14.69 16.55
C GLU A 75 9.21 14.44 15.14
N PRO A 76 8.52 14.89 14.08
CA PRO A 76 8.98 14.74 12.72
C PRO A 76 10.24 15.59 12.48
N LYS A 77 11.03 15.18 11.50
CA LYS A 77 12.18 15.93 10.98
C LYS A 77 12.00 16.13 9.47
N GLY A 78 12.97 16.74 8.80
CA GLY A 78 12.87 17.02 7.36
C GLY A 78 12.61 15.79 6.48
N TYR A 79 13.03 14.60 6.90
CA TYR A 79 12.93 13.37 6.11
C TYR A 79 12.57 12.16 6.98
N VAL A 80 11.87 11.21 6.37
CA VAL A 80 11.89 9.80 6.78
C VAL A 80 13.02 9.12 6.00
N ALA A 81 13.88 8.37 6.69
CA ALA A 81 14.88 7.49 6.09
C ALA A 81 14.43 6.04 6.22
N TYR A 82 14.59 5.24 5.18
CA TYR A 82 14.21 3.82 5.17
C TYR A 82 15.21 2.98 4.40
N THR A 83 15.49 1.78 4.91
CA THR A 83 16.23 0.75 4.18
C THR A 83 15.66 -0.61 4.51
N ASN A 84 15.77 -1.54 3.58
CA ASN A 84 15.45 -2.95 3.78
C ASN A 84 16.62 -3.87 3.38
N ILE A 85 17.80 -3.31 3.12
CA ILE A 85 18.98 -4.06 2.68
C ILE A 85 19.77 -4.51 3.92
N GLY A 86 19.88 -5.82 4.12
CA GLY A 86 20.58 -6.44 5.25
C GLY A 86 19.88 -6.30 6.62
N LYS A 87 19.08 -5.26 6.80
CA LYS A 87 18.10 -5.07 7.88
C LYS A 87 17.02 -4.09 7.44
N GLU A 88 15.85 -4.18 8.05
CA GLU A 88 14.78 -3.20 7.85
C GLU A 88 14.82 -2.15 8.95
N GLU A 89 14.92 -0.88 8.58
CA GLU A 89 14.98 0.25 9.52
C GLU A 89 14.23 1.46 8.98
N VAL A 90 13.65 2.23 9.90
CA VAL A 90 13.02 3.52 9.60
C VAL A 90 13.28 4.51 10.73
N PHE A 91 13.56 5.77 10.39
CA PHE A 91 13.71 6.85 11.37
C PHE A 91 13.55 8.24 10.74
N PHE A 92 13.31 9.26 11.56
CA PHE A 92 13.31 10.66 11.13
C PHE A 92 14.72 11.28 11.19
N THR A 93 15.07 12.07 10.19
CA THR A 93 16.37 12.77 10.05
C THR A 93 16.23 14.13 9.37
N ASN A 94 17.23 15.01 9.56
CA ASN A 94 17.35 16.29 8.85
C ASN A 94 18.38 16.25 7.71
N SER A 95 19.04 15.11 7.49
CA SER A 95 20.02 14.89 6.41
C SER A 95 19.59 13.70 5.55
N SER A 96 19.83 13.80 4.25
CA SER A 96 19.57 12.75 3.25
C SER A 96 20.86 12.24 2.60
N ASP A 97 22.00 12.35 3.29
CA ASP A 97 23.33 12.16 2.68
C ASP A 97 23.85 10.72 2.74
N ASP A 98 23.30 9.88 3.63
CA ASP A 98 23.70 8.47 3.73
C ASP A 98 22.97 7.65 2.65
N ALA A 99 23.72 7.28 1.60
CA ALA A 99 23.24 6.53 0.44
C ALA A 99 22.71 5.11 0.77
N LYS A 100 22.90 4.61 2.01
CA LYS A 100 22.30 3.34 2.45
C LYS A 100 20.76 3.41 2.52
N TYR A 101 20.21 4.61 2.68
CA TYR A 101 18.78 4.83 2.86
C TYR A 101 18.14 5.50 1.66
N VAL A 102 16.87 5.17 1.45
CA VAL A 102 15.95 5.96 0.64
C VAL A 102 15.31 6.99 1.55
N TYR A 103 15.15 8.22 1.05
CA TYR A 103 14.59 9.33 1.80
C TYR A 103 13.28 9.81 1.19
N GLY A 104 12.30 10.09 2.05
CA GLY A 104 11.08 10.77 1.66
C GLY A 104 10.94 12.06 2.46
N PRO A 105 10.83 13.22 1.79
CA PRO A 105 10.59 14.50 2.46
C PRO A 105 9.30 14.46 3.29
N VAL A 106 9.36 15.13 4.44
CA VAL A 106 8.23 15.31 5.35
C VAL A 106 7.80 16.76 5.28
N ILE A 107 6.53 16.97 4.92
CA ILE A 107 5.90 18.28 4.92
C ILE A 107 4.97 18.37 6.12
N GLU A 108 5.30 19.28 7.02
CA GLU A 108 4.43 19.61 8.14
C GLU A 108 3.42 20.68 7.72
N ALA A 109 2.15 20.27 7.68
CA ALA A 109 1.06 21.18 7.40
C ALA A 109 0.62 21.88 8.70
N GLU A 110 0.49 23.20 8.64
CA GLU A 110 0.04 24.02 9.77
C GLU A 110 -1.36 23.59 10.27
N ASN A 111 -2.23 23.23 9.33
CA ASN A 111 -3.60 22.81 9.58
C ASN A 111 -3.90 21.48 8.87
N GLU A 112 -4.85 20.72 9.40
CA GLU A 112 -5.32 19.51 8.74
C GLU A 112 -5.90 19.84 7.35
N PRO A 113 -5.40 19.22 6.26
CA PRO A 113 -5.96 19.45 4.93
C PRO A 113 -7.40 18.92 4.84
N GLU A 114 -8.34 19.77 4.42
CA GLU A 114 -9.78 19.45 4.38
C GLU A 114 -10.11 18.15 3.61
N LEU A 115 -9.35 17.88 2.54
CA LEU A 115 -9.49 16.67 1.73
C LEU A 115 -9.20 15.40 2.55
N ILE A 116 -8.17 15.45 3.41
CA ILE A 116 -7.79 14.36 4.31
C ILE A 116 -8.76 14.29 5.48
N THR A 117 -9.19 15.43 6.03
CA THR A 117 -10.24 15.46 7.07
C THR A 117 -11.47 14.68 6.65
N LYS A 118 -11.94 14.92 5.42
CA LYS A 118 -13.08 14.22 4.80
C LYS A 118 -12.83 12.72 4.59
N ALA A 119 -11.62 12.33 4.20
CA ALA A 119 -11.24 10.93 4.00
C ALA A 119 -11.29 10.13 5.32
N LEU A 120 -10.84 10.75 6.41
CA LEU A 120 -10.74 10.12 7.73
C LEU A 120 -12.03 10.21 8.55
N SER A 121 -12.90 11.20 8.30
CA SER A 121 -14.17 11.38 9.03
C SER A 121 -15.32 10.52 8.48
N ARG A 122 -15.31 10.23 7.18
CA ARG A 122 -16.32 9.38 6.55
C ARG A 122 -15.78 7.95 6.48
N LYS A 123 -16.55 6.97 6.95
CA LYS A 123 -16.40 5.59 6.46
C LYS A 123 -16.86 5.57 5.00
N ARG A 124 -16.02 6.07 4.10
CA ARG A 124 -16.31 6.04 2.66
C ARG A 124 -16.33 4.57 2.26
N GLN A 125 -17.53 4.03 2.06
CA GLN A 125 -17.67 2.77 1.37
C GLN A 125 -17.31 3.01 -0.09
N LEU A 126 -16.36 2.22 -0.60
CA LEU A 126 -16.10 2.14 -2.02
C LEU A 126 -17.39 1.76 -2.73
N THR A 127 -17.82 2.59 -3.68
CA THR A 127 -19.03 2.34 -4.48
C THR A 127 -18.89 1.06 -5.28
N GLU A 128 -17.71 0.83 -5.84
CA GLU A 128 -17.36 -0.37 -6.59
C GLU A 128 -16.12 -0.98 -5.93
N LYS A 129 -16.21 -2.23 -5.49
CA LYS A 129 -15.11 -2.95 -4.83
C LYS A 129 -14.32 -3.78 -5.84
N PRO A 130 -13.08 -4.18 -5.52
CA PRO A 130 -12.38 -5.15 -6.35
C PRO A 130 -13.12 -6.49 -6.36
N LEU A 131 -13.00 -7.22 -7.47
CA LEU A 131 -13.38 -8.62 -7.52
C LEU A 131 -12.41 -9.40 -6.62
N THR A 132 -12.90 -10.12 -5.62
CA THR A 132 -12.04 -10.91 -4.73
C THR A 132 -11.90 -12.33 -5.24
N ILE A 133 -10.67 -12.82 -5.43
CA ILE A 133 -10.39 -14.20 -5.83
C ILE A 133 -9.47 -14.86 -4.80
N LYS A 134 -9.98 -15.91 -4.14
CA LYS A 134 -9.17 -16.72 -3.23
C LYS A 134 -8.25 -17.62 -4.04
N ILE A 135 -6.96 -17.54 -3.78
CA ILE A 135 -5.94 -18.41 -4.37
C ILE A 135 -5.55 -19.52 -3.40
N LYS A 136 -4.97 -20.59 -3.96
CA LYS A 136 -4.68 -21.83 -3.22
C LYS A 136 -3.53 -21.68 -2.23
N ASP A 137 -2.45 -21.04 -2.66
CA ASP A 137 -1.18 -21.00 -1.93
C ASP A 137 -0.39 -19.71 -2.16
N LEU A 138 0.62 -19.50 -1.31
CA LEU A 138 1.48 -18.32 -1.36
C LEU A 138 2.31 -18.27 -2.65
N SER A 139 2.74 -19.40 -3.19
CA SER A 139 3.49 -19.45 -4.47
C SER A 139 2.69 -18.85 -5.63
N SER A 140 1.38 -19.14 -5.69
CA SER A 140 0.47 -18.55 -6.67
C SER A 140 0.38 -17.03 -6.53
N LEU A 141 0.34 -16.50 -5.30
CA LEU A 141 0.36 -15.04 -5.07
C LEU A 141 1.66 -14.42 -5.56
N MET A 142 2.78 -15.07 -5.26
CA MET A 142 4.11 -14.59 -5.63
C MET A 142 4.33 -14.59 -7.15
N ARG A 143 3.81 -15.58 -7.89
CA ARG A 143 3.83 -15.56 -9.37
C ARG A 143 3.11 -14.33 -9.94
N VAL A 144 1.93 -14.01 -9.42
CA VAL A 144 1.18 -12.81 -9.83
C VAL A 144 1.95 -11.55 -9.48
N LEU A 145 2.56 -11.48 -8.29
CA LEU A 145 3.37 -10.34 -7.88
C LEU A 145 4.60 -10.14 -8.77
N VAL A 146 5.31 -11.22 -9.13
CA VAL A 146 6.46 -11.18 -10.04
C VAL A 146 6.02 -10.66 -11.41
N MET A 147 4.92 -11.17 -11.96
CA MET A 147 4.35 -10.71 -13.23
C MET A 147 4.02 -9.20 -13.22
N MET A 148 3.57 -8.69 -12.07
CA MET A 148 3.21 -7.28 -11.89
C MET A 148 4.38 -6.35 -11.55
N SER A 149 5.58 -6.89 -11.36
CA SER A 149 6.73 -6.12 -10.90
C SER A 149 7.75 -5.91 -12.01
N ASP A 150 8.40 -4.76 -12.01
CA ASP A 150 9.56 -4.45 -12.83
C ASP A 150 10.69 -3.85 -11.97
N ALA A 151 11.72 -3.32 -12.61
CA ALA A 151 12.87 -2.73 -11.92
C ALA A 151 12.53 -1.47 -11.10
N SER A 152 11.39 -0.84 -11.37
CA SER A 152 10.97 0.44 -10.82
C SER A 152 9.77 0.36 -9.87
N VAL A 153 8.89 -0.63 -10.09
CA VAL A 153 7.63 -0.79 -9.35
C VAL A 153 7.44 -2.24 -8.92
N SER A 154 7.11 -2.43 -7.65
CA SER A 154 6.57 -3.69 -7.14
C SER A 154 5.40 -3.40 -6.19
N PRO A 155 4.17 -3.82 -6.53
CA PRO A 155 3.01 -3.59 -5.68
C PRO A 155 3.17 -4.21 -4.27
N PRO A 156 2.57 -3.62 -3.23
CA PRO A 156 2.58 -4.21 -1.90
C PRO A 156 1.69 -5.45 -1.83
N LEU A 157 2.10 -6.41 -0.99
CA LEU A 157 1.21 -7.44 -0.47
C LEU A 157 0.50 -6.88 0.76
N TRP A 158 -0.80 -6.67 0.65
CA TRP A 158 -1.63 -6.16 1.75
C TRP A 158 -1.92 -7.27 2.74
N HIS A 159 -1.61 -7.03 4.01
CA HIS A 159 -1.91 -7.91 5.12
C HIS A 159 -2.90 -7.27 6.11
N PHE A 160 -3.90 -8.03 6.55
CA PHE A 160 -4.83 -7.61 7.60
C PHE A 160 -5.51 -8.82 8.25
N LEU A 161 -5.99 -8.63 9.48
CA LEU A 161 -6.79 -9.63 10.19
C LEU A 161 -8.27 -9.47 9.83
N LYS A 162 -8.94 -10.56 9.47
CA LYS A 162 -10.37 -10.59 9.17
C LYS A 162 -10.98 -11.90 9.66
N ASP A 163 -11.98 -11.80 10.53
CA ASP A 163 -12.71 -12.96 11.07
C ASP A 163 -11.74 -14.05 11.59
N GLU A 164 -10.77 -13.64 12.42
CA GLU A 164 -9.70 -14.46 13.02
C GLU A 164 -8.71 -15.09 12.02
N LYS A 165 -8.76 -14.70 10.75
CA LYS A 165 -7.84 -15.15 9.71
C LYS A 165 -6.95 -14.02 9.23
N HIS A 166 -5.69 -14.33 9.02
CA HIS A 166 -4.74 -13.46 8.35
C HIS A 166 -4.97 -13.54 6.85
N ILE A 167 -5.34 -12.40 6.25
CA ILE A 167 -5.48 -12.26 4.81
C ILE A 167 -4.21 -11.63 4.29
N LEU A 168 -3.60 -12.24 3.28
CA LEU A 168 -2.52 -11.63 2.51
C LEU A 168 -2.92 -11.62 1.04
N GLY A 169 -2.87 -10.45 0.41
CA GLY A 169 -3.36 -10.30 -0.95
C GLY A 169 -2.77 -9.14 -1.73
N LEU A 170 -3.09 -9.12 -3.01
CA LEU A 170 -2.57 -8.20 -4.01
C LEU A 170 -3.72 -7.67 -4.86
N ILE A 171 -3.72 -6.37 -5.13
CA ILE A 171 -4.62 -5.76 -6.13
C ILE A 171 -3.94 -5.81 -7.50
N VAL A 172 -4.62 -6.42 -8.46
CA VAL A 172 -4.19 -6.49 -9.85
C VAL A 172 -5.22 -5.74 -10.72
N PRO A 173 -4.84 -4.64 -11.37
CA PRO A 173 -5.69 -3.98 -12.35
C PRO A 173 -5.61 -4.70 -13.70
N PHE A 174 -6.75 -5.14 -14.22
CA PHE A 174 -6.90 -5.55 -15.62
C PHE A 174 -7.37 -4.35 -16.43
N PHE A 175 -6.45 -3.72 -17.16
CA PHE A 175 -6.72 -2.52 -17.94
C PHE A 175 -7.70 -2.76 -19.10
N ASP A 176 -8.31 -1.68 -19.59
CA ASP A 176 -9.19 -1.65 -20.77
C ASP A 176 -10.35 -2.66 -20.69
N TYR A 177 -10.92 -2.84 -19.50
CA TYR A 177 -12.01 -3.77 -19.26
C TYR A 177 -13.36 -3.13 -19.60
N TYR A 178 -13.82 -3.33 -20.85
CA TYR A 178 -15.02 -2.68 -21.41
C TYR A 178 -14.93 -1.15 -21.28
N GLU A 179 -15.90 -0.52 -20.60
CA GLU A 179 -15.94 0.92 -20.36
C GLU A 179 -15.14 1.34 -19.11
N ALA A 180 -14.56 0.38 -18.38
CA ALA A 180 -13.74 0.64 -17.19
C ALA A 180 -12.29 0.92 -17.57
N ASN A 181 -11.67 1.86 -16.88
CA ASN A 181 -10.23 2.13 -16.96
C ASN A 181 -9.42 0.91 -16.53
N ALA A 182 -9.84 0.24 -15.45
CA ALA A 182 -9.33 -1.07 -15.08
C ALA A 182 -10.37 -1.85 -14.27
N LEU A 183 -10.40 -3.18 -14.42
CA LEU A 183 -11.05 -4.10 -13.50
C LEU A 183 -10.06 -4.44 -12.36
N PRO A 184 -10.25 -3.93 -11.13
CA PRO A 184 -9.41 -4.29 -10.00
C PRO A 184 -9.80 -5.67 -9.47
N VAL A 185 -8.83 -6.58 -9.39
CA VAL A 185 -8.99 -7.91 -8.80
C VAL A 185 -8.09 -8.03 -7.56
N PHE A 186 -8.67 -8.38 -6.42
CA PHE A 186 -7.94 -8.67 -5.20
C PHE A 186 -7.70 -10.18 -5.07
N PHE A 187 -6.52 -10.64 -5.47
CA PHE A 187 -6.09 -12.02 -5.24
C PHE A 187 -5.61 -12.16 -3.81
N TYR A 188 -6.08 -13.17 -3.08
CA TYR A 188 -5.73 -13.35 -1.68
C TYR A 188 -5.63 -14.80 -1.25
N PHE A 189 -4.75 -15.09 -0.29
CA PHE A 189 -4.81 -16.31 0.50
C PHE A 189 -5.16 -15.99 1.95
N GLU A 190 -5.64 -17.02 2.67
CA GLU A 190 -5.98 -16.94 4.08
C GLU A 190 -5.06 -17.87 4.88
N SER A 191 -4.62 -17.43 6.04
CA SER A 191 -3.83 -18.22 7.00
C SER A 191 -4.40 -18.04 8.41
N LEU A 192 -4.18 -19.03 9.27
CA LEU A 192 -4.43 -18.90 10.71
C LEU A 192 -3.28 -18.18 11.42
N GLU A 193 -2.09 -18.20 10.82
CA GLU A 193 -0.88 -17.57 11.37
C GLU A 193 -0.59 -16.26 10.64
N ALA A 194 -0.12 -15.28 11.41
CA ALA A 194 0.40 -14.03 10.87
C ALA A 194 1.64 -14.29 10.01
N PRO A 195 1.93 -13.43 9.02
CA PRO A 195 3.22 -13.43 8.36
C PRO A 195 4.37 -13.36 9.37
N ALA A 196 5.31 -14.29 9.31
CA ALA A 196 6.39 -14.40 10.29
C ALA A 196 7.33 -13.18 10.27
N THR A 197 7.53 -12.58 9.10
CA THR A 197 8.44 -11.46 8.85
C THR A 197 7.89 -10.58 7.71
N PRO A 198 8.40 -9.34 7.55
CA PRO A 198 7.82 -8.35 6.63
C PRO A 198 8.03 -8.61 5.13
N PHE A 199 8.81 -9.62 4.75
CA PHE A 199 9.08 -9.94 3.35
C PHE A 199 8.90 -11.42 3.04
N ILE A 200 8.66 -11.71 1.76
CA ILE A 200 8.59 -13.07 1.22
C ILE A 200 9.61 -13.16 0.10
N LYS A 201 10.61 -14.02 0.25
CA LYS A 201 11.52 -14.34 -0.85
C LYS A 201 10.92 -15.42 -1.74
N TYR A 202 11.11 -15.27 -3.04
CA TYR A 202 10.58 -16.14 -4.07
C TYR A 202 11.63 -16.40 -5.15
N LEU A 203 11.81 -17.66 -5.52
CA LEU A 203 12.63 -18.09 -6.65
C LEU A 203 11.91 -19.21 -7.40
N ALA A 204 11.81 -19.09 -8.72
CA ALA A 204 11.37 -20.17 -9.60
C ALA A 204 12.55 -20.67 -10.43
N SER A 205 12.69 -21.99 -10.49
CA SER A 205 13.78 -22.67 -11.20
C SER A 205 13.29 -23.99 -11.82
N ASN A 206 14.14 -24.63 -12.62
CA ASN A 206 13.83 -25.94 -13.21
C ASN A 206 13.61 -27.04 -12.14
N SER A 207 14.14 -26.87 -10.93
CA SER A 207 13.95 -27.80 -9.82
C SER A 207 12.71 -27.51 -8.96
N GLY A 208 11.96 -26.45 -9.27
CA GLY A 208 10.76 -26.04 -8.53
C GLY A 208 10.80 -24.60 -8.02
N GLU A 209 9.85 -24.28 -7.16
CA GLU A 209 9.66 -22.96 -6.54
C GLU A 209 10.09 -22.98 -5.07
N GLU A 210 10.87 -21.98 -4.67
CA GLU A 210 11.20 -21.70 -3.27
C GLU A 210 10.42 -20.46 -2.80
N VAL A 211 9.65 -20.60 -1.72
CA VAL A 211 8.88 -19.51 -1.13
C VAL A 211 9.01 -19.55 0.38
N SER A 212 9.48 -18.47 0.99
CA SER A 212 9.58 -18.37 2.45
C SER A 212 9.66 -16.93 2.94
N TYR A 213 9.35 -16.74 4.21
CA TYR A 213 9.41 -15.47 4.90
C TYR A 213 10.86 -15.05 5.22
N THR A 214 11.17 -13.76 5.13
CA THR A 214 12.49 -13.17 5.49
C THR A 214 12.36 -11.76 6.07
N SER A 215 13.29 -11.36 6.95
CA SER A 215 13.25 -10.08 7.65
C SER A 215 13.78 -8.90 6.84
N TYR A 216 14.51 -9.15 5.75
CA TYR A 216 15.12 -8.13 4.92
C TYR A 216 15.48 -8.68 3.54
N VAL A 217 15.87 -7.79 2.64
CA VAL A 217 16.37 -8.07 1.30
C VAL A 217 17.90 -8.16 1.36
N SER A 218 18.49 -9.22 0.80
CA SER A 218 19.95 -9.38 0.82
C SER A 218 20.51 -10.20 -0.33
N ASP A 219 19.79 -11.22 -0.80
CA ASP A 219 20.23 -12.10 -1.87
C ASP A 219 19.53 -11.74 -3.18
N MET A 220 20.29 -11.27 -4.17
CA MET A 220 19.79 -10.78 -5.45
C MET A 220 19.16 -11.86 -6.33
N LYS A 221 19.36 -13.15 -6.03
CA LYS A 221 18.75 -14.23 -6.82
C LYS A 221 17.25 -14.37 -6.57
N TYR A 222 16.75 -13.88 -5.44
CA TYR A 222 15.33 -13.94 -5.12
C TYR A 222 14.61 -12.67 -5.55
N PHE A 223 13.37 -12.85 -5.93
CA PHE A 223 12.38 -11.78 -5.92
C PHE A 223 11.82 -11.63 -4.49
N TYR A 224 11.48 -10.39 -4.09
CA TYR A 224 10.97 -10.11 -2.75
C TYR A 224 9.61 -9.42 -2.78
N GLY A 225 8.61 -10.10 -2.23
CA GLY A 225 7.31 -9.51 -1.92
C GLY A 225 7.38 -8.74 -0.60
N ARG A 226 6.81 -7.53 -0.59
CA ARG A 226 6.80 -6.63 0.57
C ARG A 226 5.43 -6.67 1.22
N ILE A 227 5.37 -7.05 2.49
CA ILE A 227 4.11 -7.15 3.22
C ILE A 227 3.81 -5.82 3.90
N VAL A 228 2.67 -5.21 3.63
CA VAL A 228 2.19 -3.98 4.28
C VAL A 228 0.98 -4.32 5.12
N THR A 229 1.13 -4.25 6.44
CA THR A 229 0.05 -4.56 7.38
C THR A 229 -0.81 -3.33 7.65
N VAL A 230 -2.14 -3.51 7.56
CA VAL A 230 -3.14 -2.46 7.74
C VAL A 230 -4.17 -2.85 8.80
N ASN A 231 -4.65 -1.84 9.54
CA ASN A 231 -5.73 -2.01 10.52
C ASN A 231 -7.10 -2.13 9.86
N ASN A 232 -7.25 -1.61 8.64
CA ASN A 232 -8.48 -1.66 7.87
C ASN A 232 -8.19 -1.88 6.39
N MET A 233 -8.92 -2.81 5.76
CA MET A 233 -8.83 -3.05 4.32
C MET A 233 -10.15 -2.72 3.62
N PRO A 234 -10.30 -1.51 3.06
CA PRO A 234 -11.56 -1.07 2.43
C PRO A 234 -11.88 -1.83 1.13
N PHE A 235 -10.89 -2.51 0.57
CA PHE A 235 -10.96 -3.30 -0.66
C PHE A 235 -11.52 -4.71 -0.47
N PHE A 236 -11.72 -5.14 0.77
CA PHE A 236 -12.06 -6.52 1.06
C PHE A 236 -13.43 -6.63 1.72
N GLU A 237 -14.34 -7.34 1.04
CA GLU A 237 -15.54 -7.87 1.65
C GLU A 237 -15.65 -9.34 1.29
N THR A 238 -15.78 -10.18 2.31
CA THR A 238 -16.29 -11.54 2.09
C THR A 238 -17.74 -11.39 1.68
N SER A 239 -18.05 -11.74 0.43
CA SER A 239 -19.44 -11.93 0.04
C SER A 239 -20.00 -13.00 0.97
N ARG A 240 -20.89 -12.60 1.90
CA ARG A 240 -21.80 -13.55 2.51
C ARG A 240 -22.59 -14.11 1.33
N ARG A 241 -22.25 -15.31 0.87
CA ARG A 241 -23.20 -16.10 0.08
C ARG A 241 -24.48 -16.11 0.92
N LYS A 242 -25.52 -15.41 0.45
CA LYS A 242 -26.87 -15.73 0.90
C LYS A 242 -27.06 -17.20 0.51
N ALA A 243 -27.09 -18.05 1.53
CA ALA A 243 -27.65 -19.38 1.41
C ALA A 243 -29.14 -19.25 1.03
#